data_AF-A0A1V5GUF2-F1
#
_entry.id   AF-A0A1V5GUF2-F1
#
_cell.length_a   1.000
_cell.length_b   1.000
_cell.length_c   1.000
_cell.angle_alpha   90.00
_cell.angle_beta   90.00
_cell.angle_gamma   90.00
#
_symmetry.space_group_name_H-M   'P 1'
#
loop_
_entity.id
_entity.type
_entity.pdbx_description
1 polymer ?
#
loop_
_entity_poly.entity_id
_entity_poly.type
_entity_poly.pdbx_seq_one_letter_code
_entity_poly.pdbx_strand_id
1 'polypeptide(L)' 'MEKVLLFYKVYRAYVRAKVTSFMLDDAGLDGTRKQAALETARRYYDLAHRYIMP' A
#
# COMPACT_ATOMS: atom_id res chain seq x y z
N MET A 1 10.71 21.43 7.13
CA MET A 1 11.00 20.31 6.20
C MET A 1 10.46 18.97 6.66
N GLU A 2 10.56 18.63 7.95
CA GLU A 2 10.11 17.33 8.48
C GLU A 2 8.65 16.96 8.18
N LYS A 3 7.71 17.90 8.36
CA LYS A 3 6.29 17.67 8.04
C LYS A 3 6.05 17.33 6.56
N VAL A 4 6.81 17.95 5.66
CA VAL A 4 6.74 17.69 4.21
C VAL A 4 7.31 16.31 3.89
N LEU A 5 8.44 15.93 4.52
CA LEU A 5 9.02 14.60 4.39
C LEU A 5 8.06 13.52 4.90
N LEU A 6 7.43 13.74 6.06
CA LEU A 6 6.43 12.85 6.62
C LEU A 6 5.24 12.68 5.67
N PHE A 7 4.70 13.80 5.15
CA PHE A 7 3.63 13.78 4.15
C PHE A 7 3.99 12.89 2.96
N TYR A 8 5.18 13.08 2.37
CA TYR A 8 5.59 12.28 1.21
C TYR A 8 5.81 10.80 1.54
N LYS A 9 6.30 10.47 2.74
CA LYS A 9 6.45 9.07 3.18
C LYS A 9 5.09 8.38 3.29
N VAL A 10 4.13 9.01 3.99
CA VAL A 10 2.77 8.50 4.14
C VAL A 10 2.08 8.40 2.77
N TYR A 11 2.09 9.48 1.99
CA TYR A 11 1.46 9.53 0.68
C TYR A 11 1.99 8.44 -0.25
N ARG A 12 3.33 8.28 -0.34
CA ARG A 12 3.95 7.26 -1.21
C ARG A 12 3.66 5.84 -0.75
N ALA A 13 3.54 5.58 0.55
CA ALA A 13 3.15 4.26 1.04
C ALA A 13 1.67 3.98 0.74
N TYR A 14 0.78 4.92 1.06
CA TYR A 14 -0.65 4.77 0.86
C TYR A 14 -1.06 4.64 -0.61
N VAL A 15 -0.46 5.44 -1.50
CA VAL A 15 -0.71 5.35 -2.95
C VAL A 15 -0.29 3.98 -3.50
N ARG A 16 0.87 3.43 -3.07
CA ARG A 16 1.26 2.08 -3.46
C ARG A 16 0.26 1.03 -2.96
N ALA A 17 -0.16 1.12 -1.71
CA ALA A 17 -1.18 0.23 -1.14
C ALA A 17 -2.48 0.24 -1.97
N LYS A 18 -2.99 1.44 -2.28
CA LYS A 18 -4.20 1.64 -3.07
C LYS A 18 -4.06 1.06 -4.49
N VAL A 19 -2.98 1.41 -5.20
CA VAL A 19 -2.77 0.96 -6.59
C VAL A 19 -2.61 -0.56 -6.65
N THR A 20 -1.86 -1.15 -5.72
CA THR A 20 -1.74 -2.61 -5.63
C THR A 20 -3.09 -3.28 -5.34
N SER A 21 -3.96 -2.65 -4.56
CA SER A 21 -5.29 -3.20 -4.26
C SER A 21 -6.20 -3.32 -5.48
N PHE A 22 -5.98 -2.53 -6.54
CA PHE A 22 -6.74 -2.66 -7.79
C PHE A 22 -6.53 -4.02 -8.48
N MET A 23 -5.43 -4.72 -8.20
CA MET A 23 -5.20 -6.07 -8.72
C MET A 23 -6.19 -7.11 -8.15
N LEU A 24 -6.87 -6.81 -7.04
CA LEU A 24 -7.84 -7.72 -6.45
C LEU A 24 -9.12 -7.83 -7.30
N ASP A 25 -9.47 -6.75 -7.99
CA ASP A 25 -10.67 -6.65 -8.83
C ASP A 25 -10.45 -7.18 -10.26
N ASP A 26 -9.19 -7.41 -10.66
CA ASP A 26 -8.87 -7.88 -12.00
C ASP A 26 -9.20 -9.38 -12.17
N ALA A 27 -10.11 -9.67 -13.12
CA ALA A 27 -10.61 -11.01 -13.41
C ALA A 27 -9.58 -11.90 -14.14
N GLY A 28 -8.53 -11.33 -14.70
CA GLY A 28 -7.44 -12.05 -15.38
C GLY A 28 -6.35 -12.58 -14.44
N LEU A 29 -6.40 -12.24 -13.15
CA LEU A 29 -5.46 -12.70 -12.14
C LEU A 29 -5.95 -13.95 -11.43
N ASP A 30 -5.07 -14.96 -11.33
CA ASP A 30 -5.30 -16.14 -10.50
C ASP A 30 -5.29 -15.81 -8.99
N GLY A 31 -5.81 -16.74 -8.19
CA GLY A 31 -5.92 -16.56 -6.74
C GLY A 31 -4.58 -16.33 -6.03
N THR A 32 -3.51 -16.96 -6.50
CA THR A 32 -2.17 -16.81 -5.92
C THR A 32 -1.65 -15.39 -6.12
N ARG A 33 -1.81 -14.83 -7.32
CA ARG A 33 -1.39 -13.46 -7.62
C ARG A 33 -2.26 -12.43 -6.89
N LYS A 34 -3.56 -12.68 -6.73
CA LYS A 34 -4.45 -11.85 -5.90
C LYS A 34 -4.02 -11.86 -4.44
N GLN A 35 -3.67 -13.03 -3.90
CA GLN A 35 -3.16 -13.14 -2.53
C GLN A 35 -1.83 -12.38 -2.34
N ALA A 36 -0.90 -12.51 -3.28
CA ALA A 36 0.35 -11.76 -3.25
C ALA A 36 0.14 -10.23 -3.33
N ALA A 37 -0.83 -9.79 -4.14
CA ALA A 37 -1.23 -8.38 -4.22
C ALA A 37 -1.85 -7.90 -2.89
N LEU A 38 -2.72 -8.70 -2.27
CA LEU A 38 -3.32 -8.40 -0.97
C LEU A 38 -2.26 -8.22 0.11
N GLU A 39 -1.31 -9.15 0.22
CA GLU A 39 -0.23 -9.09 1.20
C GLU A 39 0.68 -7.88 0.96
N THR A 40 0.98 -7.57 -0.30
CA THR A 40 1.78 -6.40 -0.67
C THR A 40 1.06 -5.10 -0.32
N ALA A 41 -0.23 -4.98 -0.64
CA ALA A 41 -1.04 -3.82 -0.29
C ALA A 41 -1.11 -3.61 1.23
N ARG A 42 -1.35 -4.69 1.99
CA ARG A 42 -1.35 -4.67 3.45
C ARG A 42 -0.05 -4.13 4.03
N ARG A 43 1.10 -4.63 3.57
CA ARG A 43 2.42 -4.15 4.04
C ARG A 43 2.62 -2.66 3.82
N TYR A 44 2.11 -2.11 2.72
CA TYR A 44 2.18 -0.66 2.46
C TYR A 44 1.20 0.15 3.31
N TYR A 45 0.00 -0.36 3.60
CA TYR A 45 -0.90 0.26 4.58
C TYR A 45 -0.25 0.29 5.97
N ASP A 46 0.32 -0.83 6.42
CA ASP A 46 1.02 -0.92 7.70
C ASP A 46 2.23 0.02 7.76
N LEU A 47 2.94 0.20 6.64
CA LEU A 47 4.03 1.16 6.55
C LEU A 47 3.53 2.62 6.66
N ALA A 48 2.44 2.96 5.96
CA ALA A 48 1.84 4.29 6.05
C ALA A 48 1.39 4.60 7.48
N HIS A 49 0.77 3.62 8.15
CA HIS A 49 0.34 3.72 9.54
C HIS A 49 1.53 3.96 10.48
N ARG A 50 2.61 3.17 10.37
CA ARG A 50 3.82 3.31 11.19
C ARG A 50 4.56 4.65 11.02
N TYR A 51 4.39 5.33 9.88
CA TYR A 51 4.94 6.68 9.75
C TYR A 51 4.18 7.72 10.59
N ILE A 52 2.90 7.48 10.90
CA ILE A 52 2.04 8.39 11.68
C ILE A 52 2.03 8.00 13.16
N MET A 53 1.88 6.70 13.44
CA MET A 53 1.85 6.12 14.79
C MET A 53 2.97 5.09 14.91
N PRO A 54 4.18 5.53 15.28
CA PRO A 54 5.35 4.67 15.45
C PRO A 54 5.25 3.74 16.67
#